data_AF-A0A822ZPQ9-F1
#
_entry.id   AF-A0A822ZPQ9-F1
#
_cell.length_a   1.000
_cell.length_b   1.000
_cell.length_c   1.000
_cell.angle_alpha   90.00
_cell.angle_beta   90.00
_cell.angle_gamma   90.00
#
_symmetry.space_group_name_H-M   'P 1'
#
loop_
_entity.id
_entity.type
_entity.pdbx_description
1 polymer ?
#
loop_
_entity_poly.entity_id
_entity_poly.type
_entity_poly.pdbx_seq_one_letter_code
_entity_poly.pdbx_strand_id
1 'polypeptide(L)' 'MRTLAKNRENPPDGFMCPGGWKVLVEYYDSLVSSDNRKLPQSVPA' A
#
# COMPACT_ATOMS: atom_id res chain seq x y z
N MET A 1 4.83 3.44 6.30
CA MET A 1 3.77 2.75 5.53
C MET A 1 4.22 2.33 4.15
N ARG A 2 4.48 3.27 3.23
CA ARG A 2 4.91 2.94 1.85
C ARG A 2 6.14 2.03 1.82
N THR A 3 7.20 2.37 2.55
CA THR A 3 8.42 1.55 2.60
C THR A 3 8.17 0.17 3.19
N LEU A 4 7.42 0.08 4.31
CA LEU A 4 7.00 -1.18 4.92
C LEU A 4 6.21 -2.06 3.93
N ALA A 5 5.25 -1.47 3.21
CA ALA A 5 4.43 -2.17 2.25
C ALA A 5 5.23 -2.63 1.02
N LYS A 6 6.12 -1.77 0.48
CA LYS A 6 7.04 -2.12 -0.61
C LYS A 6 8.01 -3.24 -0.22
N ASN A 7 8.47 -3.24 1.03
CA ASN A 7 9.38 -4.26 1.57
C ASN A 7 8.65 -5.50 2.11
N ARG A 8 7.30 -5.54 2.03
CA ARG A 8 6.45 -6.60 2.60
C ARG A 8 6.72 -6.87 4.08
N GLU A 9 7.05 -5.83 4.83
CA GLU A 9 7.28 -5.88 6.27
C GLU A 9 5.96 -5.69 7.04
N ASN A 10 5.81 -6.37 8.18
CA ASN A 10 4.58 -6.27 8.97
C ASN A 10 4.52 -4.94 9.74
N PRO A 11 3.37 -4.26 9.78
CA PRO A 11 3.21 -3.04 10.56
C PRO A 11 3.13 -3.37 12.06
N PRO A 12 3.33 -2.37 12.93
CA PRO A 12 3.16 -2.53 14.37
C PRO A 12 1.75 -3.00 14.75
N ASP A 13 1.62 -3.67 15.90
CA ASP A 13 0.32 -4.07 16.44
C ASP A 13 -0.57 -2.84 16.69
N GLY A 14 -1.86 -2.95 16.38
CA GLY A 14 -2.82 -1.85 16.46
C GLY A 14 -2.69 -0.78 15.37
N PHE A 15 -1.68 -0.83 14.49
CA PHE A 15 -1.51 0.15 13.41
C PHE A 15 -2.64 0.07 12.38
N MET A 16 -3.07 -1.14 12.05
CA MET A 16 -4.14 -1.39 11.09
C MET A 16 -4.68 -2.81 11.23
N CYS A 17 -5.93 -3.03 10.80
CA CYS A 17 -6.45 -4.38 10.68
C CYS A 17 -5.67 -5.17 9.60
N PRO A 18 -5.43 -6.48 9.79
CA PRO A 18 -4.68 -7.31 8.83
C PRO A 18 -5.20 -7.24 7.40
N GLY A 19 -6.53 -7.14 7.23
CA GLY A 19 -7.16 -6.97 5.92
C GLY A 19 -6.82 -5.64 5.23
N GLY A 20 -6.83 -4.54 6.00
CA GLY A 20 -6.48 -3.21 5.46
C GLY A 20 -5.01 -3.09 5.08
N TRP A 21 -4.13 -3.71 5.87
CA TRP A 21 -2.71 -3.78 5.55
C TRP A 21 -2.44 -4.54 4.25
N LYS A 22 -3.13 -5.67 4.04
CA LYS A 22 -2.98 -6.47 2.80
C LYS A 22 -3.31 -5.65 1.55
N VAL A 23 -4.39 -4.86 1.58
CA VAL A 23 -4.78 -3.97 0.47
C VAL A 23 -3.69 -2.94 0.18
N LEU A 24 -3.08 -2.36 1.22
CA LEU A 24 -1.96 -1.43 1.06
C LEU A 24 -0.74 -2.10 0.42
N VAL A 25 -0.37 -3.31 0.87
CA VAL A 25 0.74 -4.08 0.29
C VAL A 25 0.48 -4.34 -1.19
N GLU A 26 -0.69 -4.86 -1.55
CA GLU A 26 -1.04 -5.14 -2.96
C GLU A 26 -1.07 -3.88 -3.84
N TYR A 27 -1.55 -2.76 -3.30
CA TYR A 27 -1.51 -1.48 -4.00
C TYR A 27 -0.08 -1.02 -4.29
N TYR A 28 0.81 -1.06 -3.29
CA TYR A 28 2.18 -0.65 -3.48
C TYR A 28 3.00 -1.63 -4.33
N ASP A 29 2.72 -2.92 -4.24
CA ASP A 29 3.30 -3.95 -5.11
C ASP A 29 2.94 -3.69 -6.58
N SER A 30 1.64 -3.45 -6.84
CA SER A 30 1.14 -3.08 -8.18
C SER A 30 1.74 -1.76 -8.68
N LEU A 31 1.93 -0.78 -7.79
CA LEU A 31 2.58 0.50 -8.13
C LEU A 31 4.07 0.35 -8.44
N VAL A 32 4.80 -0.54 -7.75
CA VAL A 32 6.21 -0.82 -8.07
C VAL A 32 6.32 -1.39 -9.48
N SER A 33 5.42 -2.30 -9.85
CA SER A 33 5.34 -2.83 -11.22
C SER A 33 4.85 -1.78 -12.23
N SER A 34 4.12 -0.76 -11.77
CA SER A 34 3.49 0.28 -12.60
C SER A 34 4.17 1.66 -12.53
N ASP A 35 5.41 1.75 -12.03
CA ASP A 35 6.17 2.99 -11.72
C ASP A 35 6.28 4.01 -12.87
N ASN A 36 5.72 3.74 -14.05
CA ASN A 36 5.67 4.69 -15.17
C ASN A 36 4.27 5.22 -15.55
N ARG A 37 3.17 4.89 -14.85
CA ARG A 37 1.85 5.45 -15.20
C ARG A 37 0.97 5.82 -13.99
N LYS A 38 0.96 7.13 -13.72
CA LYS A 38 -0.12 7.94 -13.10
C LYS A 38 -0.88 7.29 -11.94
N LEU A 39 -0.60 7.78 -10.74
CA LEU A 39 -1.44 7.60 -9.56
C LEU A 39 -2.91 7.95 -9.90
N PRO A 40 -3.87 7.02 -9.71
CA PRO A 40 -5.28 7.38 -9.81
C PRO A 40 -5.59 8.40 -8.70
N GLN A 41 -6.17 9.52 -9.12
CA GLN A 41 -6.54 10.64 -8.24
C GLN A 41 -7.33 10.12 -7.05
N SER A 42 -6.89 10.55 -5.85
CA SER A 42 -7.61 10.36 -4.60
C SER A 42 -9.08 10.69 -4.81
N VAL A 43 -9.94 9.71 -4.57
CA VAL A 43 -11.40 9.86 -4.66
C VAL A 43 -11.79 10.98 -3.68
N PRO A 44 -12.35 12.11 -4.14
CA PRO A 44 -12.80 13.16 -3.24
C PRO A 44 -14.04 12.66 -2.49
N ALA A 45 -14.08 12.96 -1.18
CA ALA A 45 -15.21 12.70 -0.29
C ALA A 45 -16.38 13.66 -0.57
#